data_AF-A0A7C9HWQ9-F1
#
_entry.id   AF-A0A7C9HWQ9-F1
#
_cell.length_a   1.000
_cell.length_b   1.000
_cell.length_c   1.000
_cell.angle_alpha   90.00
_cell.angle_beta   90.00
_cell.angle_gamma   90.00
#
_symmetry.space_group_name_H-M   'P 1'
#
loop_
_entity.id
_entity.type
_entity.pdbx_description
1 polymer ?
#
loop_
_entity_poly.entity_id
_entity_poly.type
_entity_poly.pdbx_seq_one_letter_code
_entity_poly.pdbx_strand_id
1 'polypeptide(L)'
;MTSLWPARGADLEARLTRVFLHAADPSPAQARLKLRFVHTAPDACVLVDGRSGEVALSSGDAAQQGDADLTFHLRGPEAHTFWRGEL
;
A
#
# COMPACT_ATOMS: atom_id res chain seq x y z
N MET A 1 -6.24 -7.67 -20.05
CA MET A 1 -4.80 -7.37 -19.96
C MET A 1 -4.24 -8.04 -18.72
N THR A 2 -3.42 -9.06 -18.87
CA THR A 2 -2.75 -9.74 -17.75
C THR A 2 -1.79 -8.75 -17.10
N SER A 3 -2.18 -8.14 -15.99
CA SER A 3 -1.22 -7.40 -15.17
C SER A 3 -0.23 -8.44 -14.64
N LEU A 4 0.99 -8.43 -15.17
CA LEU A 4 2.09 -9.23 -14.63
C LEU A 4 2.30 -8.79 -13.18
N TRP A 5 1.94 -9.68 -12.25
CA TRP A 5 2.19 -9.47 -10.83
C TRP A 5 3.70 -9.35 -10.60
N PRO A 6 4.18 -8.42 -9.75
CA PRO A 6 5.60 -8.29 -9.49
C PRO A 6 6.17 -9.58 -8.89
N ALA A 7 7.32 -10.02 -9.40
CA ALA A 7 7.98 -11.24 -8.93
C ALA A 7 8.83 -11.00 -7.66
N ARG A 8 9.14 -9.74 -7.34
CA ARG A 8 9.98 -9.34 -6.20
C ARG A 8 9.28 -8.29 -5.34
N GLY A 9 9.60 -8.30 -4.05
CA GLY A 9 9.04 -7.36 -3.07
C GLY A 9 9.30 -5.90 -3.42
N ALA A 10 10.54 -5.55 -3.73
CA ALA A 10 10.94 -4.19 -4.09
C ALA A 10 10.16 -3.63 -5.31
N ASP A 11 9.87 -4.48 -6.31
CA ASP A 11 9.10 -4.08 -7.49
C ASP A 11 7.62 -3.82 -7.12
N LEU A 12 7.09 -4.59 -6.18
CA LEU A 12 5.74 -4.38 -5.64
C LEU A 12 5.67 -3.10 -4.80
N GLU A 13 6.67 -2.81 -3.97
CA GLU A 13 6.76 -1.56 -3.19
C GLU A 13 6.79 -0.32 -4.09
N ALA A 14 7.61 -0.33 -5.13
CA ALA A 14 7.68 0.77 -6.09
C ALA A 14 6.34 1.01 -6.80
N ARG A 15 5.64 -0.08 -7.15
CA ARG A 15 4.33 -0.02 -7.80
C ARG A 15 3.26 0.51 -6.86
N LEU A 16 3.19 0.01 -5.63
CA LEU A 16 2.20 0.44 -4.63
C LEU A 16 2.41 1.92 -4.27
N THR A 17 3.65 2.34 -4.05
CA THR A 17 3.99 3.75 -3.80
C THR A 17 3.44 4.65 -4.90
N ARG A 18 3.66 4.29 -6.17
CA ARG A 18 3.13 5.06 -7.32
C ARG A 18 1.61 5.09 -7.35
N VAL A 19 0.95 3.97 -7.08
CA VAL A 19 -0.52 3.89 -7.05
C VAL A 19 -1.09 4.77 -5.95
N PHE A 20 -0.54 4.73 -4.73
CA PHE A 20 -1.02 5.57 -3.62
C PHE A 20 -0.78 7.06 -3.86
N LEU A 21 0.35 7.45 -4.46
CA LEU A 21 0.57 8.85 -4.88
C LEU A 21 -0.40 9.29 -5.97
N HIS A 22 -0.69 8.43 -6.95
CA HIS A 22 -1.56 8.76 -8.06
C HIS A 22 -3.05 8.76 -7.68
N ALA A 23 -3.45 7.87 -6.77
CA ALA A 23 -4.81 7.74 -6.25
C ALA A 23 -5.12 8.71 -5.10
N ALA A 24 -4.18 9.62 -4.76
CA ALA A 24 -4.43 10.71 -3.83
C ALA A 24 -5.47 11.69 -4.43
N ASP A 25 -6.73 11.27 -4.40
CA ASP A 25 -7.92 12.05 -4.73
C ASP A 25 -7.99 13.24 -3.75
N PRO A 26 -8.20 14.49 -4.22
CA PRO A 26 -8.31 15.65 -3.35
C PRO A 26 -9.60 15.69 -2.50
N SER A 27 -10.44 14.65 -2.50
CA SER A 27 -11.63 14.55 -1.64
C SER A 27 -11.77 13.19 -0.94
N PRO A 28 -12.66 13.05 0.04
CA PRO A 28 -12.47 13.17 1.49
C PRO A 28 -11.99 11.87 2.17
N ALA A 29 -10.82 11.34 1.84
CA ALA A 29 -10.09 10.48 2.80
C ALA A 29 -9.38 11.34 3.85
N GLN A 30 -10.14 12.20 4.55
CA GLN A 30 -9.74 12.89 5.80
C GLN A 30 -9.62 11.92 6.99
N ALA A 31 -9.49 10.62 6.74
CA ALA A 31 -9.01 9.72 7.76
C ALA A 31 -7.54 10.06 7.93
N ARG A 32 -7.26 10.98 8.88
CA ARG A 32 -5.94 11.28 9.42
C ARG A 32 -5.41 10.00 10.08
N LEU A 33 -5.06 9.04 9.24
CA LEU A 33 -4.64 7.72 9.62
C LEU A 33 -3.33 7.42 8.93
N LYS A 34 -2.55 6.63 9.63
CA LYS A 34 -1.32 6.05 9.17
C LYS A 34 -1.58 4.56 8.96
N LEU A 35 -1.64 4.15 7.71
CA LEU A 35 -2.06 2.81 7.31
C LEU A 35 -0.84 2.00 6.87
N ARG A 36 -0.66 0.82 7.45
CA ARG A 36 0.34 -0.15 6.99
C ARG A 36 -0.30 -1.21 6.11
N PHE A 37 0.37 -1.54 5.01
CA PHE A 37 0.05 -2.66 4.14
C PHE A 37 1.22 -3.64 4.16
N VAL A 38 0.98 -4.84 4.69
CA VAL A 38 1.93 -5.94 4.69
C VAL A 38 1.48 -6.95 3.65
N HIS A 39 2.21 -7.04 2.55
CA HIS A 39 2.02 -8.04 1.52
C HIS A 39 2.92 -9.24 1.78
N THR A 40 2.37 -10.43 1.58
CA THR A 40 3.11 -11.68 1.53
C THR A 40 3.00 -12.29 0.13
N ALA A 41 4.09 -12.86 -0.38
CA ALA A 41 4.18 -13.47 -1.72
C ALA A 41 3.89 -12.52 -2.93
N PRO A 42 4.82 -11.60 -3.29
CA PRO A 42 6.11 -11.37 -2.65
C PRO A 42 5.98 -10.50 -1.40
N ASP A 43 6.96 -10.60 -0.51
CA ASP A 43 6.96 -9.85 0.73
C ASP A 43 7.26 -8.37 0.45
N ALA A 44 6.36 -7.49 0.88
CA ALA A 44 6.50 -6.04 0.74
C ALA A 44 5.77 -5.33 1.88
N CYS A 45 6.33 -4.21 2.34
CA CYS A 45 5.72 -3.40 3.39
C CYS A 45 5.65 -1.94 2.94
N VAL A 46 4.46 -1.35 3.01
CA VAL A 46 4.24 0.07 2.67
C VAL A 46 3.46 0.72 3.81
N LEU A 47 3.86 1.93 4.17
CA LEU A 47 3.21 2.76 5.18
C LEU A 47 2.78 4.07 4.53
N VAL A 48 1.49 4.38 4.66
CA VAL A 48 0.85 5.58 4.11
C VAL A 48 0.44 6.46 5.29
N ASP A 49 1.02 7.64 5.43
CA ASP A 49 0.62 8.62 6.44
C ASP A 49 -0.17 9.75 5.78
N GLY A 50 -1.47 9.83 6.06
CA GLY A 50 -2.35 10.91 5.60
C GLY A 50 -2.69 11.93 6.69
N ARG A 51 -2.05 11.85 7.87
CA ARG A 51 -2.46 12.65 9.05
C ARG A 51 -2.29 14.16 8.87
N SER A 52 -1.31 14.58 8.07
CA SER A 52 -1.06 15.99 7.76
C SER A 52 -2.02 16.58 6.72
N GLY A 53 -2.83 15.75 6.06
CA GLY A 53 -3.59 16.15 4.86
C GLY A 53 -2.76 16.10 3.57
N GLU A 54 -1.45 15.85 3.67
CA GLU A 54 -0.60 15.45 2.55
C GLU A 54 -0.25 13.96 2.70
N VAL A 55 -0.12 13.25 1.58
CA VAL A 55 0.23 11.83 1.59
C VAL A 55 1.75 11.67 1.67
N ALA A 56 2.25 11.16 2.80
CA ALA A 56 3.63 10.73 2.96
C ALA A 56 3.73 9.19 2.91
N LEU A 57 4.77 8.68 2.24
CA LEU A 57 4.96 7.25 2.02
C LEU A 57 6.34 6.80 2.50
N SER A 58 6.38 5.63 3.15
CA SER A 58 7.61 4.87 3.37
C SER A 58 7.40 3.40 2.97
N SER A 59 8.49 2.70 2.65
CA SER A 59 8.47 1.28 2.30
C SER A 59 9.59 0.49 2.98
N GLY A 60 9.59 -0.83 2.85
CA GLY A 60 10.59 -1.72 3.42
C GLY A 60 10.71 -1.59 4.94
N ASP A 61 11.94 -1.60 5.43
CA ASP A 61 12.24 -1.54 6.88
C ASP A 61 11.64 -0.29 7.55
N ALA A 62 11.65 0.85 6.86
CA ALA A 62 11.10 2.10 7.37
C ALA A 62 9.56 2.02 7.55
N ALA A 63 8.86 1.29 6.68
CA ALA A 63 7.43 1.03 6.83
C ALA A 63 7.14 0.01 7.95
N GLN A 64 8.03 -0.97 8.11
CA GLN A 64 7.90 -2.02 9.10
C GLN A 64 8.11 -1.52 10.53
N GLN A 65 9.06 -0.60 10.73
CA GLN A 65 9.36 -0.02 12.04
C GLN A 65 8.49 1.19 12.41
N GLY A 66 7.78 1.79 11.45
CA GLY A 66 6.93 2.95 11.71
C GLY A 66 5.76 2.62 12.64
N ASP A 67 5.12 3.63 13.22
CA ASP A 67 3.80 3.42 13.85
C ASP A 67 2.69 3.39 12.79
N ALA A 68 1.58 2.70 13.03
CA ALA A 68 0.41 2.65 12.16
C ALA A 68 -0.88 2.52 12.98
N ASP A 69 -1.90 3.31 12.64
CA ASP A 69 -3.22 3.24 13.24
C ASP A 69 -3.96 1.95 12.85
N LEU A 70 -3.72 1.46 11.63
CA LEU A 70 -4.28 0.22 11.10
C LEU A 70 -3.23 -0.52 10.26
N THR A 71 -3.22 -1.85 10.39
CA THR A 71 -2.37 -2.73 9.56
C THR A 71 -3.24 -3.72 8.78
N PHE A 72 -3.07 -3.73 7.47
CA PHE A 72 -3.71 -4.67 6.55
C PHE A 72 -2.71 -5.75 6.16
N HIS A 73 -3.07 -7.01 6.39
CA HIS A 73 -2.31 -8.16 5.92
C HIS A 73 -2.94 -8.68 4.62
N LEU A 74 -2.14 -8.68 3.57
CA LEU A 74 -2.54 -9.00 2.21
C LEU A 74 -1.68 -10.16 1.71
N ARG A 75 -2.30 -11.16 1.07
CA ARG A 75 -1.60 -12.32 0.53
C ARG A 75 -1.75 -12.38 -0.97
N GLY A 76 -0.62 -12.40 -1.67
CA GLY A 76 -0.54 -12.75 -3.07
C GLY A 76 -1.40 -11.91 -4.03
N PRO A 77 -1.63 -12.42 -5.24
CA PRO A 77 -2.44 -11.75 -6.26
C PRO A 77 -3.92 -11.63 -5.87
N GLU A 78 -4.41 -12.41 -4.90
CA GLU A 78 -5.80 -12.37 -4.41
C GLU A 78 -6.15 -11.02 -3.77
N ALA A 79 -5.19 -10.40 -3.06
CA ALA A 79 -5.35 -9.05 -2.56
C ALA A 79 -5.56 -8.05 -3.70
N HIS A 80 -4.86 -8.20 -4.83
CA HIS A 80 -5.08 -7.31 -5.96
C HIS A 80 -6.50 -7.44 -6.53
N THR A 81 -7.02 -8.66 -6.61
CA THR A 81 -8.38 -8.94 -7.09
C THR A 81 -9.44 -8.36 -6.13
N PHE A 82 -9.26 -8.51 -4.81
CA PHE A 82 -10.11 -7.86 -3.80
C PHE A 82 -10.13 -6.33 -3.95
N TRP A 83 -8.97 -5.70 -4.12
CA TRP A 83 -8.85 -4.24 -4.26
C TRP A 83 -9.45 -3.69 -5.55
N ARG A 84 -9.55 -4.51 -6.60
CA ARG A 84 -10.27 -4.15 -7.83
C ARG A 84 -11.79 -4.39 -7.74
N GLY A 85 -12.29 -4.95 -6.64
CA GLY A 85 -13.69 -5.35 -6.51
C GLY A 85 -14.07 -6.53 -7.41
N GLU A 86 -13.10 -7.36 -7.78
CA GLU A 86 -13.26 -8.49 -8.70
C GLU A 86 -13.37 -9.83 -7.95
N LEU A 87 -13.63 -9.78 -6.63
CA LEU A 87 -13.74 -10.92 -5.73
C LEU A 87 -15.15 -10.99 -5.15
#